data_AF-A0A9E2V6S1-F1
#
_entry.id   AF-A0A9E2V6S1-F1
#
_cell.length_a   1.000
_cell.length_b   1.000
_cell.length_c   1.000
_cell.angle_alpha   90.00
_cell.angle_beta   90.00
_cell.angle_gamma   90.00
#
_symmetry.space_group_name_H-M   'P 1'
#
loop_
_entity.id
_entity.type
_entity.pdbx_description
1 polymer ?
#
loop_
_entity_poly.entity_id
_entity_poly.type
_entity_poly.pdbx_seq_one_letter_code
_entity_poly.pdbx_strand_id
1 'polypeptide(L)'
;MRHCSIDITYDIIYKEGLPVVTNVRKVVGKACDSPQNLRFRELQTLITEVGGYTLDHVDGSHWHYKLDGYLPIGITYSRGHAYVYEVREVVKMFKQREWIR
;
A
#
# COMPACT_ATOMS: atom_id res chain seq x y z
N MET A 1 -9.13 -18.48 11.19
CA MET A 1 -8.83 -17.15 10.63
C MET A 1 -7.51 -17.25 9.88
N ARG A 2 -7.45 -16.95 8.57
CA ARG A 2 -6.21 -17.06 7.79
C ARG A 2 -5.36 -15.81 8.07
N HIS A 3 -4.20 -15.99 8.68
CA HIS A 3 -3.29 -14.89 9.01
C HIS A 3 -2.74 -14.28 7.71
N CYS A 4 -2.90 -12.97 7.54
CA CYS A 4 -2.31 -12.24 6.43
C CYS A 4 -0.86 -11.89 6.76
N SER A 5 0.08 -12.71 6.29
CA SER A 5 1.52 -12.50 6.51
C SER A 5 2.09 -11.56 5.44
N ILE A 6 1.88 -10.25 5.59
CA ILE A 6 2.72 -9.26 4.88
C ILE A 6 3.89 -8.95 5.82
N ASP A 7 5.12 -9.27 5.40
CA ASP A 7 6.32 -8.92 6.15
C ASP A 7 6.46 -7.39 6.20
N ILE A 8 6.25 -6.83 7.39
CA ILE A 8 6.49 -5.41 7.65
C ILE A 8 7.98 -5.29 7.99
N THR A 9 8.80 -4.85 7.04
CA THR A 9 10.18 -4.44 7.33
C THR A 9 10.12 -3.06 7.98
N TYR A 10 10.38 -2.97 9.28
CA TYR A 10 10.27 -1.73 10.04
C TYR A 10 11.50 -0.85 9.83
N ASP A 11 11.29 0.38 9.36
CA ASP A 11 12.03 1.55 9.83
C ASP A 11 10.98 2.55 10.35
N ILE A 12 10.86 2.68 11.68
CA ILE A 12 9.97 3.66 12.30
C ILE A 12 10.65 5.03 12.19
N ILE A 13 10.27 5.82 11.18
CA ILE A 13 10.75 7.21 11.08
C ILE A 13 9.89 8.09 12.01
N TYR A 14 10.49 8.57 13.09
CA TYR A 14 9.91 9.64 13.91
C TYR A 14 10.20 10.99 13.25
N LYS A 15 9.15 11.70 12.79
CA LYS A 15 9.27 13.09 12.31
C LYS A 15 8.49 14.00 13.27
N GLU A 16 9.19 14.98 13.85
CA GLU A 16 8.63 16.06 14.71
C GLU A 16 7.96 15.61 16.03
N GLY A 17 8.45 14.56 16.69
CA GLY A 17 7.99 14.19 18.04
C GLY A 17 6.54 13.71 18.12
N LEU A 18 5.87 13.55 16.98
CA LEU A 18 4.54 12.98 16.85
C LEU A 18 4.66 11.62 16.18
N PRO A 19 3.93 10.58 16.64
CA PRO A 19 3.82 9.36 15.86
C PRO A 19 3.00 9.68 14.60
N VAL A 20 3.67 10.06 13.51
CA VAL A 20 3.08 10.07 12.17
C VAL A 20 3.02 8.62 11.69
N VAL A 21 2.19 7.84 12.39
CA VAL A 21 1.90 6.46 12.02
C VAL A 21 0.39 6.39 11.92
N THR A 22 -0.13 6.50 10.71
CA THR A 22 -1.36 5.77 10.39
C THR A 22 -0.98 4.32 10.60
N ASN A 23 -1.20 3.78 11.80
CA ASN A 23 -0.66 2.51 12.31
C ASN A 23 -0.54 1.50 11.16
N VAL A 24 0.66 1.35 10.59
CA VAL A 24 0.84 0.63 9.30
C VAL A 24 0.32 -0.80 9.46
N ARG A 25 0.49 -1.39 10.63
CA ARG A 25 -0.08 -2.68 11.01
C ARG A 25 -1.61 -2.70 10.98
N LYS A 26 -2.27 -1.63 11.42
CA LYS A 26 -3.73 -1.45 11.31
C LYS A 26 -4.16 -1.32 9.84
N VAL A 27 -3.38 -0.60 9.04
CA VAL A 27 -3.65 -0.43 7.60
C VAL A 27 -3.49 -1.77 6.86
N VAL A 28 -2.41 -2.51 7.13
CA VAL A 28 -2.16 -3.86 6.63
C VAL A 28 -3.30 -4.80 7.04
N GLY A 29 -3.64 -4.85 8.34
CA GLY A 29 -4.74 -5.67 8.83
C GLY A 29 -6.06 -5.33 8.12
N LYS A 30 -6.37 -4.05 7.97
CA LYS A 30 -7.56 -3.59 7.26
C LYS A 30 -7.55 -3.98 5.78
N ALA A 31 -6.43 -3.87 5.08
CA ALA A 31 -6.32 -4.27 3.67
C ALA A 31 -6.51 -5.79 3.49
N CYS A 32 -6.06 -6.58 4.46
CA CYS A 32 -6.22 -8.03 4.46
C CYS A 32 -7.63 -8.49 4.84
N ASP A 33 -8.20 -7.92 5.90
CA ASP A 33 -9.44 -8.39 6.53
C ASP A 33 -10.69 -7.67 6.00
N SER A 34 -10.52 -6.45 5.49
CA SER A 34 -11.62 -5.58 5.05
C SER A 34 -11.19 -4.63 3.91
N PRO A 35 -10.69 -5.16 2.77
CA PRO A 35 -10.18 -4.36 1.65
C PRO A 35 -11.21 -3.34 1.12
N GLN A 36 -12.50 -3.64 1.24
CA GLN A 36 -13.60 -2.75 0.84
C GLN A 36 -13.69 -1.44 1.64
N ASN A 37 -13.08 -1.39 2.82
CA ASN A 37 -13.11 -0.23 3.69
C ASN A 37 -11.84 0.62 3.58
N LEU A 38 -10.87 0.21 2.76
CA LEU A 38 -9.58 0.88 2.68
C LEU A 38 -9.73 2.23 1.95
N ARG A 39 -9.24 3.29 2.60
CA ARG A 39 -9.19 4.62 2.00
C ARG A 39 -8.06 4.68 0.99
N PHE A 40 -8.17 5.59 0.04
CA PHE A 40 -7.13 5.82 -0.96
C PHE A 40 -5.78 6.12 -0.29
N ARG A 41 -5.74 7.06 0.66
CA ARG A 41 -4.53 7.40 1.42
C ARG A 41 -3.94 6.22 2.19
N GLU A 42 -4.78 5.32 2.70
CA GLU A 42 -4.33 4.11 3.39
C GLU A 42 -3.68 3.12 2.41
N LEU A 43 -4.22 2.99 1.19
CA LEU A 43 -3.56 2.20 0.13
C LEU A 43 -2.23 2.82 -0.30
N GLN A 44 -2.15 4.15 -0.41
CA GLN A 44 -0.89 4.84 -0.69
C GLN A 44 0.17 4.54 0.39
N THR A 45 -0.22 4.54 1.67
CA THR A 45 0.67 4.18 2.78
C THR A 45 1.17 2.74 2.63
N LEU A 46 0.35 1.79 2.20
CA LEU A 46 0.82 0.43 1.93
C LEU A 46 1.85 0.41 0.80
N ILE A 47 1.57 1.09 -0.31
CA ILE A 47 2.43 1.07 -1.48
C ILE A 47 3.81 1.68 -1.18
N THR A 48 3.81 2.81 -0.47
CA THR A 48 5.02 3.58 -0.15
C THR A 48 5.78 3.03 1.04
N GLU A 49 5.14 2.88 2.20
CA GLU A 49 5.81 2.51 3.45
C GLU A 49 6.06 1.00 3.58
N VAL A 50 5.18 0.16 3.02
CA VAL A 50 5.34 -1.31 3.09
C VAL A 50 6.00 -1.84 1.83
N GLY A 51 5.57 -1.35 0.67
CA GLY A 51 6.09 -1.77 -0.63
C GLY A 51 7.40 -1.10 -1.04
N GLY A 52 7.76 0.03 -0.42
CA GLY A 52 8.95 0.81 -0.82
C GLY A 52 8.81 1.54 -2.16
N TYR A 53 7.62 1.55 -2.76
CA TYR A 53 7.41 2.20 -4.05
C TYR A 53 7.39 3.72 -3.91
N THR A 54 7.88 4.39 -4.96
CA THR A 54 7.86 5.85 -5.08
C THR A 54 6.79 6.29 -6.07
N LEU A 55 6.15 7.43 -5.81
CA LEU A 55 5.23 8.02 -6.77
C LEU A 55 6.02 8.48 -8.00
N ASP A 56 5.65 7.98 -9.17
CA ASP A 56 6.28 8.33 -10.45
C ASP A 56 5.57 9.53 -11.08
N HIS A 57 4.28 9.39 -11.37
CA HIS A 57 3.45 10.44 -11.95
C HIS A 57 1.96 10.23 -11.61
N VAL A 58 1.15 11.27 -11.89
CA VAL A 58 -0.30 11.27 -11.70
C VAL A 58 -0.96 11.69 -13.01
N ASP A 59 -1.90 10.89 -13.51
CA ASP A 59 -2.71 11.17 -14.70
C ASP A 59 -4.21 11.19 -14.34
N GLY A 60 -4.74 12.40 -14.15
CA GLY A 60 -6.10 12.63 -13.70
C GLY A 60 -6.37 11.97 -12.33
N SER A 61 -7.23 10.95 -12.31
CA SER A 61 -7.51 10.17 -11.10
C SER A 61 -6.53 9.02 -10.86
N HIS A 62 -5.61 8.73 -11.77
CA HIS A 62 -4.70 7.59 -11.68
C HIS A 62 -3.34 8.02 -11.11
N TRP A 63 -2.85 7.28 -10.13
CA TRP A 63 -1.58 7.51 -9.48
C TRP A 63 -0.68 6.31 -9.75
N HIS A 64 0.47 6.57 -10.36
CA HIS A 64 1.41 5.56 -10.82
C HIS A 64 2.64 5.55 -9.93
N TYR A 65 3.00 4.37 -9.43
CA TYR A 65 4.12 4.15 -8.53
C TYR A 65 5.13 3.20 -9.16
N LYS A 66 6.42 3.43 -8.88
CA LYS A 66 7.53 2.62 -9.36
C LYS A 66 8.50 2.25 -8.25
N LEU A 67 9.14 1.11 -8.43
CA LEU A 67 10.27 0.64 -7.64
C LEU A 67 11.24 -0.05 -8.60
N ASP A 68 12.50 0.34 -8.58
CA ASP A 68 13.50 -0.16 -9.52
C ASP A 68 13.68 -1.68 -9.37
N GLY A 69 13.58 -2.40 -10.49
CA GLY A 69 13.61 -3.87 -10.51
C GLY A 69 12.25 -4.55 -10.33
N TYR A 70 11.18 -3.78 -10.11
CA TYR A 70 9.83 -4.28 -9.85
C TYR A 70 8.82 -3.77 -10.88
N LEU A 71 7.65 -4.42 -10.97
CA LEU A 71 6.56 -3.98 -11.84
C LEU A 71 5.88 -2.71 -11.27
N PRO A 72 5.52 -1.73 -12.11
CA PRO A 72 4.85 -0.52 -11.63
C PRO A 72 3.43 -0.82 -11.10
N ILE A 73 2.99 -0.03 -10.12
CA ILE A 73 1.66 -0.13 -9.51
C ILE A 73 0.84 1.09 -9.91
N GLY A 74 -0.36 0.89 -10.46
CA GLY A 74 -1.34 1.94 -10.70
C GLY A 74 -2.50 1.81 -9.72
N ILE A 75 -2.92 2.93 -9.12
CA ILE A 75 -4.15 2.99 -8.30
C ILE A 75 -4.98 4.19 -8.70
N THR A 76 -6.28 4.12 -8.44
CA THR A 76 -7.22 5.15 -8.87
C THR A 76 -7.89 5.82 -7.67
N TYR A 77 -7.86 7.15 -7.66
CA TYR A 77 -8.57 7.94 -6.67
C TYR A 77 -10.06 8.01 -7.00
N SER A 78 -10.91 7.48 -6.12
CA SER A 78 -12.37 7.57 -6.26
C SER A 78 -13.02 7.96 -4.93
N ARG A 79 -13.45 9.23 -4.82
CA ARG A 79 -14.16 9.78 -3.63
C ARG A 79 -13.50 9.46 -2.28
N GLY A 80 -12.17 9.43 -2.23
CA GLY A 80 -11.40 9.14 -1.01
C GLY A 80 -11.23 7.65 -0.67
N HIS A 81 -11.79 6.76 -1.47
CA HIS A 81 -11.69 5.31 -1.33
C HIS A 81 -10.76 4.71 -2.38
N ALA A 82 -10.10 3.62 -2.02
CA ALA A 82 -9.40 2.77 -2.98
C ALA A 82 -10.39 1.75 -3.57
N TYR A 83 -10.17 1.35 -4.82
CA TYR A 83 -10.98 0.25 -5.35
C TYR A 83 -10.57 -1.08 -4.73
N VAL A 84 -11.56 -1.91 -4.39
CA VAL A 84 -11.35 -3.17 -3.68
C VAL A 84 -10.44 -4.12 -4.46
N TYR A 85 -10.50 -4.11 -5.80
CA TYR A 85 -9.64 -4.94 -6.64
C TYR A 85 -8.18 -4.48 -6.56
N GLU A 86 -7.91 -3.17 -6.62
CA GLU A 86 -6.56 -2.60 -6.50
C GLU A 86 -5.94 -2.96 -5.14
N VAL A 87 -6.72 -2.86 -4.06
CA VAL A 87 -6.27 -3.27 -2.72
C VAL A 87 -5.89 -4.76 -2.70
N ARG A 88 -6.71 -5.62 -3.30
CA ARG A 88 -6.44 -7.08 -3.34
C ARG A 88 -5.22 -7.40 -4.18
N GLU A 89 -5.03 -6.72 -5.30
CA GLU A 89 -3.86 -6.89 -6.16
C GLU A 89 -2.59 -6.49 -5.41
N VAL A 90 -2.55 -5.31 -4.79
CA VAL A 90 -1.42 -4.84 -3.97
C VAL A 90 -1.12 -5.79 -2.81
N VAL A 91 -2.14 -6.28 -2.10
CA VAL A 91 -1.94 -7.25 -1.01
C VAL A 91 -1.41 -8.59 -1.52
N LYS A 92 -1.93 -9.10 -2.64
CA LYS A 92 -1.47 -10.34 -3.26
C LYS A 92 0.00 -10.23 -3.66
N MET A 93 0.31 -9.14 -4.37
CA MET A 93 1.64 -8.70 -4.74
C MET A 93 2.62 -8.72 -3.56
N PHE A 94 2.28 -8.09 -2.43
CA PHE A 94 3.17 -8.07 -1.26
C PHE A 94 3.33 -9.43 -0.55
N LYS A 95 2.32 -10.30 -0.58
CA LYS A 95 2.40 -11.63 0.04
C LYS A 95 3.33 -12.59 -0.69
N GLN A 96 3.34 -12.54 -2.01
CA GLN A 96 4.00 -13.58 -2.80
C GLN A 96 5.50 -13.29 -3.00
N ARG A 97 5.98 -12.06 -2.72
CA ARG A 97 7.31 -11.58 -3.12
C ARG A 97 7.68 -11.96 -4.58
N GLU A 98 6.68 -12.17 -5.45
CA GLU A 98 6.84 -12.53 -6.86
C GLU A 98 7.22 -11.27 -7.66
N TRP A 99 8.45 -10.81 -7.48
CA TRP A 99 8.92 -9.56 -8.08
C TRP A 99 10.42 -9.55 -8.38
N ILE A 100 10.87 -10.56 -9.11
CA ILE A 100 12.15 -10.44 -9.78
C ILE A 100 11.82 -10.47 -11.26
N ARG A 101 12.13 -9.35 -11.92
CA ARG A 101 12.08 -9.24 -13.38
C ARG A 101 13.31 -9.87 -13.99
#